data_AF-A0A2Z4GD20-F1
#
_entry.id   AF-A0A2Z4GD20-F1
#
_cell.length_a   1.000
_cell.length_b   1.000
_cell.length_c   1.000
_cell.angle_alpha   90.00
_cell.angle_beta   90.00
_cell.angle_gamma   90.00
#
_symmetry.space_group_name_H-M   'P 1'
#
loop_
_entity.id
_entity.type
_entity.pdbx_description
1 polymer ?
#
loop_
_entity_poly.entity_id
_entity_poly.type
_entity_poly.pdbx_seq_one_letter_code
_entity_poly.pdbx_strand_id
1 'polypeptide(L)'
;MKKWTLFLALTLGTLYVSTAQEISLDDLMSDIEAEKVEPAYLPEKMLFTQRMLWGESGLYRKVGFAPKELTAESRQRELKARRTMFKIHQATGFLAAAGMIGQAILGPKLYKDGTNFDVRKAHRGVALGTNIAYGTTALMALTSPPPMVNRKKFDNIKLHKLMAITHFTGMIATNILAQKASAGKVDKKWHRAAAVGTFVVYTASIVTIKLEF
;
A
#
# COMPACT_ATOMS: atom_id res chain seq x y z
N MET A 1 27.83 -14.11 -24.68
CA MET A 1 26.35 -14.18 -24.62
C MET A 1 25.92 -14.51 -23.18
N LYS A 2 25.36 -13.55 -22.44
CA LYS A 2 24.95 -13.77 -21.05
C LYS A 2 23.54 -13.23 -20.87
N LYS A 3 22.59 -14.15 -20.65
CA LYS A 3 21.11 -13.99 -20.61
C LYS A 3 20.58 -13.07 -19.48
N TRP A 4 21.43 -12.22 -18.90
CA TRP A 4 21.09 -11.34 -17.78
C TRP A 4 20.84 -9.88 -18.21
N THR A 5 21.27 -9.48 -19.41
CA THR A 5 21.04 -8.11 -19.91
C THR A 5 19.62 -7.89 -20.44
N LEU A 6 18.87 -8.95 -20.76
CA LEU A 6 17.48 -8.82 -21.23
C LEU A 6 16.46 -8.54 -20.11
N PHE A 7 16.74 -8.90 -18.85
CA PHE A 7 15.80 -8.65 -17.74
C PHE A 7 15.83 -7.21 -17.22
N LEU A 8 16.93 -6.49 -17.43
CA LEU A 8 17.09 -5.09 -17.00
C LEU A 8 16.64 -4.07 -18.05
N ALA A 9 16.46 -4.50 -19.31
CA ALA A 9 15.97 -3.63 -20.39
C ALA A 9 14.43 -3.59 -20.50
N LEU A 10 13.71 -4.53 -19.87
CA LEU A 10 12.24 -4.60 -19.95
C LEU A 10 11.52 -3.75 -18.89
N THR A 11 12.23 -3.19 -17.90
CA THR A 11 11.61 -2.43 -16.80
C THR A 11 11.77 -0.91 -16.90
N LEU A 12 12.50 -0.40 -17.89
CA LEU A 12 12.71 1.04 -18.11
C LEU A 12 11.87 1.66 -19.23
N GLY A 13 10.95 0.91 -19.86
CA GLY A 13 10.25 1.33 -21.07
C GLY A 13 8.78 1.77 -20.95
N THR A 14 8.19 1.86 -19.76
CA THR A 14 6.77 2.24 -19.63
C THR A 14 6.54 3.27 -18.52
N LEU A 15 7.09 4.47 -18.73
CA LEU A 15 6.46 5.69 -18.21
C LEU A 15 5.60 6.25 -19.36
N TYR A 16 4.44 6.79 -19.01
CA TYR A 16 3.38 7.31 -19.91
C TYR A 16 2.35 6.30 -20.43
N VAL A 17 1.54 5.70 -19.54
CA VAL A 17 0.09 5.59 -19.78
C VAL A 17 -0.65 5.76 -18.46
N SER A 18 -1.22 6.95 -18.24
CA SER A 18 -2.26 7.14 -17.22
C SER A 18 -3.56 6.55 -17.76
N THR A 19 -3.78 5.25 -17.56
CA THR A 19 -5.11 4.67 -17.77
C THR A 19 -5.97 5.03 -16.56
N ALA A 20 -6.92 5.95 -16.75
CA ALA A 20 -8.08 6.03 -15.87
C ALA A 20 -8.81 4.68 -15.98
N GLN A 21 -9.04 4.02 -14.86
CA GLN A 21 -9.90 2.84 -14.85
C GLN A 21 -11.33 3.34 -15.07
N GLU A 22 -11.83 3.22 -16.30
CA GLU A 22 -13.24 3.35 -16.65
C GLU A 22 -14.00 2.30 -15.82
N ILE A 23 -14.83 2.75 -14.89
CA ILE A 23 -15.85 1.89 -14.29
C ILE A 23 -16.83 1.62 -15.43
N SER A 24 -16.96 0.35 -15.86
CA SER A 24 -17.89 0.03 -16.94
C SER A 24 -19.30 0.41 -16.52
N LEU A 25 -20.01 1.08 -17.43
CA LEU A 25 -21.37 1.55 -17.24
C LEU A 25 -22.32 0.37 -16.89
N ASP A 26 -22.00 -0.83 -17.37
CA ASP A 26 -22.65 -2.11 -17.03
C ASP A 26 -22.55 -2.49 -15.54
N ASP A 27 -21.38 -2.31 -14.92
CA ASP A 27 -21.19 -2.60 -13.48
C ASP A 27 -21.98 -1.59 -12.63
N LEU A 28 -22.12 -0.36 -13.13
CA LEU A 28 -22.90 0.71 -12.51
C LEU A 28 -24.42 0.53 -12.66
N MET A 29 -24.88 -0.04 -13.79
CA MET A 29 -26.31 -0.25 -14.07
C MET A 29 -26.86 -1.50 -13.39
N SER A 30 -26.05 -2.55 -13.24
CA SER A 30 -26.47 -3.78 -12.54
C SER A 30 -26.77 -3.59 -11.04
N ASP A 31 -26.20 -2.54 -10.43
CA ASP A 31 -26.46 -2.15 -9.04
C ASP A 31 -27.68 -1.21 -8.87
N ILE A 32 -28.23 -0.65 -9.96
CA ILE A 32 -29.38 0.30 -9.95
C ILE A 32 -30.74 -0.43 -10.00
N GLU A 33 -30.79 -1.67 -10.48
CA GLU A 33 -32.05 -2.41 -10.65
C GLU A 33 -32.66 -2.94 -9.33
N ALA A 34 -31.99 -2.77 -8.20
CA ALA A 34 -32.50 -3.13 -6.87
C ALA A 34 -33.00 -1.90 -6.07
N GLU A 35 -34.29 -1.61 -6.22
CA GLU A 35 -35.20 -0.96 -5.24
C GLU A 35 -34.88 0.49 -4.76
N LYS A 36 -35.89 1.37 -4.81
CA LYS A 36 -35.87 2.77 -4.35
C LYS A 36 -35.75 2.89 -2.82
N VAL A 37 -34.60 2.55 -2.27
CA VAL A 37 -34.18 2.93 -0.92
C VAL A 37 -33.18 4.08 -1.09
N GLU A 38 -33.40 5.22 -0.41
CA GLU A 38 -32.40 6.29 -0.32
C GLU A 38 -31.03 5.66 -0.02
N PRO A 39 -30.05 5.72 -0.95
CA PRO A 39 -28.83 4.94 -0.80
C PRO A 39 -28.07 5.45 0.43
N ALA A 40 -27.82 4.55 1.38
CA ALA A 40 -27.09 4.88 2.59
C ALA A 40 -25.75 5.57 2.24
N TYR A 41 -25.47 6.72 2.87
CA TYR A 41 -24.27 7.51 2.56
C TYR A 41 -22.96 6.78 2.89
N LEU A 42 -23.00 5.84 3.84
CA LEU A 42 -21.87 4.99 4.21
C LEU A 42 -22.15 3.53 3.83
N PRO A 43 -21.13 2.77 3.39
CA PRO A 43 -21.32 1.35 3.12
C PRO A 43 -21.55 0.58 4.42
N GLU A 44 -22.39 -0.46 4.35
CA GLU A 44 -22.67 -1.36 5.47
C GLU A 44 -21.38 -2.01 6.02
N LYS A 45 -20.51 -2.47 5.11
CA LYS A 45 -19.24 -3.13 5.41
C LYS A 45 -18.09 -2.12 5.32
N MET A 46 -17.53 -1.78 6.47
CA MET A 46 -16.34 -0.93 6.64
C MET A 46 -15.24 -1.68 7.39
N LEU A 47 -13.98 -1.36 7.08
CA LEU A 47 -12.86 -1.76 7.94
C LEU A 47 -13.01 -1.12 9.34
N PHE A 48 -12.42 -1.75 10.36
CA PHE A 48 -12.45 -1.23 11.73
C PHE A 48 -11.96 0.23 11.82
N THR A 49 -10.82 0.54 11.20
CA THR A 49 -10.26 1.91 11.18
C THR A 49 -11.19 2.90 10.49
N GLN A 50 -11.83 2.50 9.40
CA GLN A 50 -12.78 3.33 8.67
C GLN A 50 -14.02 3.61 9.51
N ARG A 51 -14.58 2.59 10.16
CA ARG A 51 -15.75 2.75 11.05
C ARG A 51 -15.40 3.65 12.24
N MET A 52 -14.23 3.45 12.84
CA MET A 52 -13.76 4.24 13.99
C MET A 52 -13.53 5.72 13.63
N LEU A 53 -12.92 6.00 12.47
CA LEU A 53 -12.56 7.37 12.06
C LEU A 53 -13.70 8.08 11.31
N TRP A 54 -14.34 7.40 10.37
CA TRP A 54 -15.31 7.93 9.39
C TRP A 54 -16.72 7.34 9.50
N GLY A 55 -17.04 6.55 10.53
CA GLY A 55 -18.43 6.15 10.77
C GLY A 55 -19.33 7.34 11.12
N GLU A 56 -20.63 7.10 11.26
CA GLU A 56 -21.63 8.13 11.62
C GLU A 56 -21.25 8.89 12.91
N SER A 57 -20.74 8.16 13.90
CA SER A 57 -20.18 8.70 15.15
C SER A 57 -18.65 8.63 15.21
N GLY A 58 -17.99 8.61 14.04
CA GLY A 58 -16.55 8.46 13.90
C GLY A 58 -15.75 9.64 14.47
N LEU A 59 -14.50 9.37 14.83
CA LEU A 59 -13.61 10.36 15.46
C LEU A 59 -13.48 11.65 14.63
N TYR A 60 -13.34 11.56 13.31
CA TYR A 60 -13.15 12.74 12.47
C TYR A 60 -14.36 13.66 12.45
N ARG A 61 -15.58 13.13 12.61
CA ARG A 61 -16.78 13.96 12.78
C ARG A 61 -16.80 14.65 14.14
N LYS A 62 -16.42 13.92 15.19
CA LYS A 62 -16.39 14.44 16.57
C LYS A 62 -15.41 15.60 16.74
N VAL A 63 -14.23 15.50 16.11
CA VAL A 63 -13.16 16.52 16.23
C VAL A 63 -13.21 17.58 15.12
N GLY A 64 -14.17 17.50 14.19
CA GLY A 64 -14.36 18.50 13.14
C GLY A 64 -13.50 18.36 11.88
N PHE A 65 -12.79 17.23 11.70
CA PHE A 65 -12.08 16.93 10.44
C PHE A 65 -13.01 16.44 9.31
N ALA A 66 -14.18 15.91 9.66
CA ALA A 66 -15.25 15.57 8.74
C ALA A 66 -16.53 16.34 9.15
N PRO A 67 -17.41 16.68 8.20
CA PRO A 67 -18.69 17.31 8.54
C PRO A 67 -19.50 16.45 9.52
N LYS A 68 -20.10 17.08 10.53
CA LYS A 68 -20.88 16.37 11.57
C LYS A 68 -22.06 15.61 10.97
N GLU A 69 -22.72 16.21 9.98
CA GLU A 69 -23.87 15.62 9.31
C GLU A 69 -23.46 14.86 8.04
N LEU A 70 -24.09 13.69 7.87
CA LEU A 70 -23.97 12.87 6.67
C LEU A 70 -25.02 13.31 5.66
N THR A 71 -24.56 14.01 4.63
CA THR A 71 -25.37 14.50 3.51
C THR A 71 -24.69 14.08 2.20
N ALA A 72 -25.40 14.17 1.09
CA ALA A 72 -24.83 13.91 -0.23
C ALA A 72 -23.57 14.77 -0.49
N GLU A 73 -23.62 16.04 -0.10
CA GLU A 73 -22.49 16.97 -0.24
C GLU A 73 -21.30 16.60 0.66
N SER A 74 -21.55 16.32 1.94
CA SER A 74 -20.45 15.93 2.85
C SER A 74 -19.81 14.63 2.40
N ARG A 75 -20.61 13.68 1.89
CA ARG A 75 -20.12 12.43 1.34
C ARG A 75 -19.28 12.62 0.08
N GLN A 76 -19.66 13.51 -0.82
CA GLN A 76 -18.83 13.85 -1.99
C GLN A 76 -17.46 14.43 -1.58
N ARG A 77 -17.42 15.28 -0.54
CA ARG A 77 -16.17 15.82 0.00
C ARG A 77 -15.27 14.72 0.57
N GLU A 78 -15.84 13.75 1.29
CA GLU A 78 -15.09 12.58 1.76
C GLU A 78 -14.53 11.74 0.61
N LEU A 79 -15.30 11.52 -0.45
CA LEU A 79 -14.82 10.77 -1.62
C LEU A 79 -13.71 11.52 -2.36
N LYS A 80 -13.74 12.86 -2.39
CA LYS A 80 -12.62 13.68 -2.87
C LYS A 80 -11.38 13.49 -2.00
N ALA A 81 -11.52 13.50 -0.68
CA ALA A 81 -10.43 13.22 0.25
C ALA A 81 -9.86 11.81 0.05
N ARG A 82 -10.72 10.79 -0.11
CA ARG A 82 -10.32 9.41 -0.43
C ARG A 82 -9.48 9.35 -1.70
N ARG A 83 -9.87 10.05 -2.77
CA ARG A 83 -9.09 10.11 -4.02
C ARG A 83 -7.73 10.76 -3.80
N THR A 84 -7.64 11.83 -3.01
CA THR A 84 -6.36 12.47 -2.67
C THR A 84 -5.47 11.52 -1.87
N MET A 85 -6.01 10.87 -0.82
CA MET A 85 -5.27 9.91 -0.01
C MET A 85 -4.79 8.71 -0.85
N PHE A 86 -5.60 8.25 -1.81
CA PHE A 86 -5.20 7.21 -2.75
C PHE A 86 -4.02 7.64 -3.63
N LYS A 87 -4.02 8.87 -4.16
CA LYS A 87 -2.87 9.39 -4.93
C LYS A 87 -1.60 9.46 -4.07
N ILE A 88 -1.72 9.91 -2.81
CA ILE A 88 -0.59 9.94 -1.87
C ILE A 88 -0.11 8.52 -1.56
N HIS A 89 -1.02 7.57 -1.32
CA HIS A 89 -0.70 6.15 -1.12
C HIS A 89 0.10 5.59 -2.29
N GLN A 90 -0.32 5.85 -3.54
CA GLN A 90 0.42 5.41 -4.72
C GLN A 90 1.81 6.05 -4.80
N ALA A 91 1.89 7.37 -4.66
CA ALA A 91 3.16 8.09 -4.74
C ALA A 91 4.16 7.62 -3.68
N THR A 92 3.72 7.57 -2.42
CA THR A 92 4.55 7.10 -1.31
C THR A 92 4.85 5.60 -1.38
N GLY A 93 3.96 4.80 -1.97
CA GLY A 93 4.21 3.39 -2.26
C GLY A 93 5.34 3.20 -3.26
N PHE A 94 5.35 3.96 -4.36
CA PHE A 94 6.47 3.93 -5.30
C PHE A 94 7.79 4.43 -4.70
N LEU A 95 7.74 5.45 -3.83
CA LEU A 95 8.93 5.87 -3.07
C LEU A 95 9.45 4.77 -2.15
N ALA A 96 8.57 4.06 -1.44
CA ALA A 96 8.94 2.90 -0.64
C ALA A 96 9.54 1.79 -1.51
N ALA A 97 8.95 1.51 -2.68
CA ALA A 97 9.49 0.54 -3.64
C ALA A 97 10.93 0.87 -4.06
N ALA A 98 11.19 2.13 -4.43
CA ALA A 98 12.52 2.61 -4.78
C ALA A 98 13.51 2.44 -3.62
N GLY A 99 13.08 2.76 -2.40
CA GLY A 99 13.85 2.53 -1.18
C GLY A 99 14.19 1.05 -0.95
N MET A 100 13.23 0.15 -1.13
CA MET A 100 13.45 -1.31 -1.03
C MET A 100 14.45 -1.81 -2.09
N ILE A 101 14.41 -1.28 -3.31
CA ILE A 101 15.42 -1.59 -4.35
C ILE A 101 16.81 -1.13 -3.89
N GLY A 102 16.92 0.09 -3.32
CA GLY A 102 18.15 0.57 -2.72
C GLY A 102 18.67 -0.36 -1.61
N GLN A 103 17.78 -0.84 -0.74
CA GLN A 103 18.12 -1.83 0.28
C GLN A 103 18.53 -3.18 -0.31
N ALA A 104 17.92 -3.63 -1.41
CA ALA A 104 18.30 -4.86 -2.11
C ALA A 104 19.72 -4.79 -2.72
N ILE A 105 20.20 -3.58 -3.05
CA ILE A 105 21.57 -3.34 -3.52
C ILE A 105 22.55 -3.24 -2.33
N LEU A 106 22.17 -2.52 -1.27
CA LEU A 106 23.05 -2.25 -0.12
C LEU A 106 23.15 -3.44 0.85
N GLY A 107 22.08 -4.21 1.01
CA GLY A 107 21.98 -5.33 1.94
C GLY A 107 23.02 -6.42 1.69
N PRO A 108 23.20 -6.93 0.45
CA PRO A 108 24.25 -7.90 0.13
C PRO A 108 25.66 -7.37 0.37
N LYS A 109 25.92 -6.07 0.11
CA LYS A 109 27.22 -5.44 0.39
C LYS A 109 27.49 -5.43 1.89
N LEU A 110 26.51 -5.03 2.69
CA LEU A 110 26.59 -5.03 4.15
C LEU A 110 26.71 -6.45 4.74
N TYR A 111 26.12 -7.45 4.09
CA TYR A 111 26.20 -8.83 4.53
C TYR A 111 27.61 -9.42 4.30
N LYS A 112 28.25 -9.07 3.18
CA LYS A 112 29.61 -9.51 2.85
C LYS A 112 30.68 -8.79 3.68
N ASP A 113 30.53 -7.48 3.83
CA ASP A 113 31.42 -6.65 4.65
C ASP A 113 30.59 -5.83 5.63
N GLY A 114 30.37 -6.42 6.81
CA GLY A 114 29.60 -5.81 7.89
C GLY A 114 30.33 -4.69 8.63
N THR A 115 31.64 -4.52 8.37
CA THR A 115 32.48 -3.50 9.02
C THR A 115 32.52 -2.19 8.24
N ASN A 116 32.15 -2.22 6.96
CA ASN A 116 32.07 -1.02 6.12
C ASN A 116 31.05 -0.01 6.69
N PHE A 117 31.57 1.07 7.26
CA PHE A 117 30.77 2.09 7.92
C PHE A 117 29.83 2.80 6.94
N ASP A 118 30.31 3.15 5.75
CA ASP A 118 29.55 3.90 4.76
C ASP A 118 28.38 3.09 4.20
N VAL A 119 28.62 1.82 3.87
CA VAL A 119 27.55 0.90 3.42
C VAL A 119 26.51 0.71 4.53
N ARG A 120 26.95 0.57 5.79
CA ARG A 120 26.04 0.46 6.93
C ARG A 120 25.21 1.73 7.15
N LYS A 121 25.85 2.90 7.06
CA LYS A 121 25.18 4.21 7.17
C LYS A 121 24.17 4.40 6.05
N ALA A 122 24.54 4.10 4.81
CA ALA A 122 23.66 4.16 3.66
C ALA A 122 22.47 3.19 3.81
N HIS A 123 22.72 1.93 4.19
CA HIS A 123 21.65 0.94 4.38
C HIS A 123 20.64 1.40 5.44
N ARG A 124 21.12 1.96 6.56
CA ARG A 124 20.25 2.51 7.62
C ARG A 124 19.46 3.74 7.15
N GLY A 125 20.12 4.66 6.44
CA GLY A 125 19.48 5.87 5.91
C GLY A 125 18.38 5.54 4.90
N VAL A 126 18.67 4.65 3.93
CA VAL A 126 17.68 4.19 2.96
C VAL A 126 16.56 3.42 3.66
N ALA A 127 16.86 2.57 4.65
CA ALA A 127 15.84 1.86 5.43
C ALA A 127 14.91 2.83 6.18
N LEU A 128 15.45 3.88 6.79
CA LEU A 128 14.65 4.92 7.46
C LEU A 128 13.71 5.60 6.46
N GLY A 129 14.23 6.07 5.33
CA GLY A 129 13.41 6.70 4.28
C GLY A 129 12.32 5.76 3.75
N THR A 130 12.68 4.49 3.52
CA THR A 130 11.74 3.44 3.09
C THR A 130 10.62 3.23 4.10
N ASN A 131 10.96 3.14 5.39
CA ASN A 131 9.98 2.97 6.46
C ASN A 131 9.06 4.18 6.61
N ILE A 132 9.57 5.40 6.45
CA ILE A 132 8.74 6.62 6.47
C ILE A 132 7.77 6.59 5.30
N ALA A 133 8.26 6.38 4.07
CA ALA A 133 7.42 6.32 2.88
C ALA A 133 6.36 5.20 2.96
N TYR A 134 6.77 4.01 3.40
CA TYR A 134 5.87 2.87 3.61
C TYR A 134 4.84 3.15 4.71
N GLY A 135 5.27 3.76 5.82
CA GLY A 135 4.40 4.16 6.91
C GLY A 135 3.32 5.15 6.44
N THR A 136 3.71 6.17 5.67
CA THR A 136 2.76 7.09 5.03
C THR A 136 1.81 6.35 4.08
N THR A 137 2.33 5.42 3.27
CA THR A 137 1.52 4.57 2.36
C THR A 137 0.44 3.82 3.15
N ALA A 138 0.82 3.13 4.22
CA ALA A 138 -0.10 2.36 5.06
C ALA A 138 -1.12 3.26 5.76
N LEU A 139 -0.68 4.40 6.32
CA LEU A 139 -1.57 5.38 6.95
C LEU A 139 -2.63 5.88 5.97
N MET A 140 -2.24 6.29 4.76
CA MET A 140 -3.19 6.75 3.75
C MET A 140 -4.22 5.68 3.37
N ALA A 141 -3.86 4.40 3.39
CA ALA A 141 -4.82 3.32 3.16
C ALA A 141 -5.77 3.13 4.36
N LEU A 142 -5.22 3.00 5.56
CA LEU A 142 -5.95 2.64 6.78
C LEU A 142 -6.84 3.76 7.30
N THR A 143 -6.46 5.02 7.11
CA THR A 143 -7.23 6.19 7.56
C THR A 143 -8.09 6.80 6.46
N SER A 144 -8.17 6.17 5.27
CA SER A 144 -9.02 6.69 4.19
C SER A 144 -10.51 6.56 4.48
N PRO A 145 -11.36 7.52 4.04
CA PRO A 145 -12.82 7.38 4.08
C PRO A 145 -13.25 6.10 3.38
N PRO A 146 -14.34 5.43 3.81
CA PRO A 146 -14.79 4.19 3.18
C PRO A 146 -15.19 4.40 1.71
N PRO A 147 -15.02 3.41 0.81
CA PRO A 147 -15.50 3.48 -0.58
C PRO A 147 -17.04 3.47 -0.65
N MET A 148 -17.62 3.86 -1.78
CA MET A 148 -19.08 3.72 -2.01
C MET A 148 -19.48 2.30 -2.41
N VAL A 149 -18.69 1.69 -3.27
CA VAL A 149 -19.00 0.38 -3.86
C VAL A 149 -18.16 -0.70 -3.20
N ASN A 150 -18.81 -1.80 -2.81
CA ASN A 150 -18.15 -3.01 -2.34
C ASN A 150 -18.33 -4.11 -3.38
N ARG A 151 -17.26 -4.46 -4.07
CA ARG A 151 -17.27 -5.52 -5.08
C ARG A 151 -17.49 -6.90 -4.44
N LYS A 152 -18.49 -7.65 -4.93
CA LYS A 152 -18.83 -8.98 -4.40
C LYS A 152 -17.87 -10.07 -4.89
N LYS A 153 -17.49 -10.08 -6.17
CA LYS A 153 -16.57 -11.07 -6.78
C LYS A 153 -15.12 -10.88 -6.34
N PHE A 154 -14.31 -11.94 -6.43
CA PHE A 154 -12.86 -11.83 -6.25
C PHE A 154 -12.26 -11.11 -7.46
N ASP A 155 -11.38 -10.14 -7.24
CA ASP A 155 -10.78 -9.32 -8.28
C ASP A 155 -9.33 -8.96 -7.92
N ASN A 156 -8.64 -8.30 -8.86
CA ASN A 156 -7.28 -7.80 -8.68
C ASN A 156 -7.11 -6.91 -7.42
N ILE A 157 -8.11 -6.12 -7.04
CA ILE A 157 -8.09 -5.26 -5.84
C ILE A 157 -8.15 -6.09 -4.55
N LYS A 158 -8.97 -7.15 -4.50
CA LYS A 158 -9.00 -8.06 -3.35
C LYS A 158 -7.69 -8.83 -3.22
N LEU A 159 -7.10 -9.25 -4.32
CA LEU A 159 -5.77 -9.87 -4.30
C LEU A 159 -4.72 -8.90 -3.74
N HIS A 160 -4.70 -7.66 -4.20
CA HIS A 160 -3.82 -6.61 -3.65
C HIS A 160 -4.02 -6.45 -2.14
N LYS A 161 -5.26 -6.40 -1.63
CA LYS A 161 -5.55 -6.29 -0.19
C LYS A 161 -5.02 -7.50 0.61
N LEU A 162 -5.13 -8.70 0.07
CA LEU A 162 -4.57 -9.90 0.71
C LEU A 162 -3.04 -9.82 0.78
N MET A 163 -2.41 -9.47 -0.34
CA MET A 163 -0.96 -9.28 -0.40
C MET A 163 -0.51 -8.10 0.48
N ALA A 164 -1.37 -7.10 0.68
CA ALA A 164 -1.11 -5.98 1.58
C ALA A 164 -0.99 -6.40 3.03
N ILE A 165 -1.81 -7.34 3.49
CA ILE A 165 -1.65 -7.96 4.81
C ILE A 165 -0.27 -8.61 4.89
N THR A 166 0.09 -9.42 3.89
CA THR A 166 1.37 -10.14 3.88
C THR A 166 2.58 -9.20 3.86
N HIS A 167 2.63 -8.20 2.96
CA HIS A 167 3.77 -7.28 2.90
C HIS A 167 3.81 -6.32 4.09
N PHE A 168 2.67 -5.98 4.70
CA PHE A 168 2.64 -5.21 5.95
C PHE A 168 3.24 -5.99 7.12
N THR A 169 2.83 -7.25 7.29
CA THR A 169 3.46 -8.14 8.28
C THR A 169 4.94 -8.35 7.98
N GLY A 170 5.31 -8.50 6.71
CA GLY A 170 6.70 -8.62 6.26
C GLY A 170 7.56 -7.39 6.62
N MET A 171 7.04 -6.18 6.43
CA MET A 171 7.73 -4.93 6.80
C MET A 171 7.96 -4.83 8.31
N ILE A 172 6.97 -5.20 9.12
CA ILE A 172 7.12 -5.24 10.59
C ILE A 172 8.18 -6.28 10.97
N ALA A 173 8.06 -7.50 10.46
CA ALA A 173 8.99 -8.59 10.75
C ALA A 173 10.43 -8.24 10.36
N THR A 174 10.62 -7.63 9.18
CA THR A 174 11.94 -7.21 8.68
C THR A 174 12.61 -6.23 9.65
N ASN A 175 11.88 -5.24 10.17
CA ASN A 175 12.39 -4.25 11.12
C ASN A 175 12.70 -4.86 12.49
N ILE A 176 11.81 -5.73 13.02
CA ILE A 176 12.05 -6.44 14.28
C ILE A 176 13.29 -7.34 14.17
N LEU A 177 13.41 -8.09 13.07
CA LEU A 177 14.55 -8.97 12.83
C LEU A 177 15.85 -8.17 12.63
N ALA A 178 15.79 -6.97 12.02
CA ALA A 178 16.96 -6.08 11.92
C ALA A 178 17.50 -5.68 13.30
N GLN A 179 16.61 -5.31 14.23
CA GLN A 179 16.98 -4.95 15.60
C GLN A 179 17.54 -6.15 16.35
N LYS A 180 16.83 -7.30 16.31
CA LYS A 180 17.29 -8.52 16.98
C LYS A 180 18.64 -9.01 16.43
N ALA A 181 18.85 -8.94 15.11
CA ALA A 181 20.11 -9.33 14.48
C ALA A 181 21.26 -8.37 14.84
N SER A 182 20.97 -7.07 14.94
CA SER A 182 21.95 -6.06 15.39
C SER A 182 22.36 -6.27 16.85
N ALA A 183 21.46 -6.79 17.68
CA ALA A 183 21.72 -7.16 19.07
C ALA A 183 22.32 -8.58 19.25
N GLY A 184 22.63 -9.29 18.15
CA GLY A 184 23.16 -10.66 18.20
C GLY A 184 22.15 -11.73 18.68
N LYS A 185 20.86 -11.39 18.79
CA LYS A 185 19.81 -12.29 19.29
C LYS A 185 19.26 -13.25 18.25
N VAL A 186 19.45 -12.94 16.96
CA VAL A 186 19.06 -13.82 15.83
C VAL A 186 20.08 -13.71 14.71
N ASP A 187 20.18 -14.76 13.91
CA ASP A 187 21.01 -14.75 12.69
C ASP A 187 20.49 -13.72 11.67
N LYS A 188 21.41 -12.93 11.09
CA LYS A 188 21.12 -11.92 10.05
C LYS A 188 20.41 -12.51 8.83
N LYS A 189 20.54 -13.81 8.56
CA LYS A 189 19.84 -14.50 7.47
C LYS A 189 18.32 -14.38 7.58
N TRP A 190 17.78 -14.34 8.80
CA TRP A 190 16.32 -14.21 9.01
C TRP A 190 15.82 -12.83 8.63
N HIS A 191 16.54 -11.77 9.01
CA HIS A 191 16.26 -10.41 8.54
C HIS A 191 16.30 -10.33 7.01
N ARG A 192 17.34 -10.92 6.39
CA ARG A 192 17.47 -10.97 4.93
C ARG A 192 16.32 -11.72 4.27
N ALA A 193 15.96 -12.90 4.78
CA ALA A 193 14.87 -13.71 4.24
C ALA A 193 13.53 -12.95 4.32
N ALA A 194 13.24 -12.33 5.47
CA ALA A 194 12.06 -11.48 5.63
C ALA A 194 12.08 -10.29 4.67
N ALA A 195 13.21 -9.60 4.51
CA ALA A 195 13.34 -8.46 3.60
C ALA A 195 13.08 -8.86 2.14
N VAL A 196 13.70 -9.95 1.67
CA VAL A 196 13.52 -10.45 0.30
C VAL A 196 12.08 -10.91 0.07
N GLY A 197 11.51 -11.69 0.99
CA GLY A 197 10.11 -12.15 0.88
C GLY A 197 9.14 -10.97 0.87
N THR A 198 9.36 -9.98 1.73
CA THR A 198 8.56 -8.75 1.76
C THR A 198 8.64 -7.99 0.44
N PHE A 199 9.85 -7.80 -0.09
CA PHE A 199 10.04 -7.12 -1.37
C PHE A 199 9.33 -7.85 -2.52
N VAL A 200 9.46 -9.17 -2.60
CA VAL A 200 8.78 -9.97 -3.64
C VAL A 200 7.27 -9.83 -3.56
N VAL A 201 6.67 -9.99 -2.38
CA VAL A 201 5.22 -9.85 -2.21
C VAL A 201 4.77 -8.41 -2.47
N TYR A 202 5.56 -7.42 -2.04
CA TYR A 202 5.28 -6.01 -2.27
C TYR A 202 5.26 -5.67 -3.77
N THR A 203 6.30 -6.08 -4.52
CA THR A 203 6.37 -5.88 -5.97
C THR A 203 5.24 -6.62 -6.68
N ALA A 204 4.97 -7.87 -6.31
CA ALA A 204 3.88 -8.63 -6.90
C ALA A 204 2.52 -7.94 -6.65
N SER A 205 2.30 -7.40 -5.44
CA SER A 205 1.09 -6.62 -5.08
C SER A 205 0.88 -5.37 -5.93
N ILE A 206 1.96 -4.73 -6.41
CA ILE A 206 1.87 -3.61 -7.37
C ILE A 206 1.46 -4.14 -8.74
N VAL A 207 2.08 -5.23 -9.19
CA VAL A 207 1.80 -5.85 -10.49
C VAL A 207 0.34 -6.32 -10.57
N THR A 208 -0.21 -6.91 -9.50
CA THR A 208 -1.59 -7.42 -9.53
C THR A 208 -2.62 -6.34 -9.84
N ILE A 209 -2.39 -5.08 -9.45
CA ILE A 209 -3.31 -3.97 -9.76
C ILE A 209 -3.44 -3.75 -11.27
N LYS A 210 -2.43 -4.12 -12.07
CA LYS A 210 -2.43 -4.01 -13.53
C LYS A 210 -3.01 -5.23 -14.24
N LEU A 211 -3.31 -6.30 -13.51
CA LEU A 211 -3.95 -7.49 -14.07
C LEU A 211 -5.47 -7.30 -14.09
N GLU A 212 -6.14 -7.86 -15.10
CA GLU A 212 -7.59 -7.84 -15.26
C GLU A 212 -8.14 -9.25 -15.07
N PHE A 213 -8.94 -9.45 -14.01
CA PHE A 213 -9.71 -10.66 -13.70
C PHE A 213 -10.74 -10.38 -12.59
#